data_AF-A0A6V7XF87-F1
#
_entry.id   AF-A0A6V7XF87-F1
#
_cell.length_a   1.000
_cell.length_b   1.000
_cell.length_c   1.000
_cell.angle_alpha   90.00
_cell.angle_beta   90.00
_cell.angle_gamma   90.00
#
_symmetry.space_group_name_H-M   'P 1'
#
loop_
_entity.id
_entity.type
_entity.pdbx_description
1 polymer ?
#
loop_
_entity_poly.entity_id
_entity_poly.type
_entity_poly.pdbx_seq_one_letter_code
_entity_poly.pdbx_strand_id
1 'polypeptide(L)' 'MVIGDGQLYNVILTSHALVMIFFIVIPGLIGGFGNFFFPILINCIDLFLPRVNNISY' A
#
# COMPACT_ATOMS: atom_id res chain seq x y z
N MET A 1 35.30 3.01 4.00
CA MET A 1 34.54 4.27 4.03
C MET A 1 33.38 4.12 3.06
N VAL A 2 32.17 3.87 3.58
CA VAL A 2 30.93 3.61 2.80
C VAL A 2 30.38 4.91 2.17
N ILE A 3 31.27 5.86 1.88
CA ILE A 3 30.96 7.21 1.41
C ILE A 3 31.57 7.28 -0.01
N GLY A 4 30.87 6.66 -0.96
CA GLY A 4 31.34 6.53 -2.35
C GLY A 4 30.57 5.52 -3.19
N ASP A 5 29.88 4.57 -2.57
CA ASP A 5 29.01 3.63 -3.28
C ASP A 5 27.67 4.29 -3.65
N GLY A 6 27.67 5.12 -4.69
CA GLY A 6 26.46 5.72 -5.25
C GLY A 6 25.41 4.66 -5.67
N GLN A 7 25.87 3.44 -5.97
CA GLN A 7 24.98 2.30 -6.22
C GLN A 7 24.22 1.88 -4.95
N LEU A 8 24.87 1.83 -3.79
CA LEU A 8 24.24 1.50 -2.51
C LEU A 8 23.23 2.59 -2.12
N TYR A 9 23.55 3.87 -2.33
CA TYR A 9 22.59 4.97 -2.14
C TYR A 9 21.35 4.81 -3.03
N ASN A 10 21.53 4.51 -4.32
CA ASN A 10 20.42 4.32 -5.25
C ASN A 10 19.56 3.11 -4.87
N VAL A 11 20.15 2.01 -4.42
CA VAL A 11 19.40 0.83 -3.94
C VAL A 11 18.59 1.17 -2.70
N ILE A 12 19.16 1.89 -1.73
CA ILE A 12 18.43 2.28 -0.52
C ILE A 12 17.29 3.24 -0.87
N LEU A 13 17.55 4.25 -1.71
CA LEU A 13 16.54 5.23 -2.10
C LEU A 13 15.38 4.58 -2.87
N THR A 14 15.70 3.71 -3.82
CA THR A 14 14.69 3.01 -4.63
C THR A 14 13.91 1.98 -3.82
N SER A 15 14.58 1.23 -2.93
CA SER A 15 13.89 0.30 -2.02
C SER A 15 13.00 1.02 -1.01
N HIS A 16 13.44 2.17 -0.49
CA HIS A 16 12.60 3.02 0.36
C HIS A 16 11.36 3.50 -0.38
N ALA A 17 11.52 4.06 -1.59
CA ALA A 17 10.39 4.51 -2.40
C ALA A 17 9.42 3.37 -2.74
N LEU A 18 9.94 2.18 -3.06
CA LEU A 18 9.14 0.98 -3.35
C LEU A 18 8.29 0.58 -2.13
N VAL A 19 8.88 0.51 -0.94
CA VAL A 19 8.15 0.15 0.29
C VAL A 19 7.12 1.21 0.65
N MET A 20 7.51 2.49 0.63
CA MET A 20 6.61 3.58 1.03
C MET A 20 5.38 3.69 0.11
N ILE A 21 5.55 3.57 -1.20
CA ILE A 21 4.44 3.73 -2.15
C ILE A 21 3.56 2.48 -2.16
N PHE A 22 4.14 1.31 -2.43
CA PHE A 22 3.38 0.10 -2.71
C PHE A 22 2.93 -0.65 -1.47
N PHE A 23 3.65 -0.54 -0.35
CA PHE A 23 3.37 -1.31 0.85
C PHE A 23 2.84 -0.47 2.01
N ILE A 24 2.97 0.87 1.97
CA ILE A 24 2.47 1.76 3.03
C ILE A 24 1.34 2.65 2.52
N VAL A 25 1.58 3.49 1.51
CA VAL A 25 0.61 4.51 1.06
C VAL A 25 -0.60 3.86 0.38
N ILE A 26 -0.38 3.02 -0.64
CA ILE A 26 -1.47 2.38 -1.37
C ILE A 26 -2.27 1.43 -0.46
N PRO A 27 -1.65 0.51 0.30
CA PRO A 27 -2.40 -0.37 1.19
C PRO A 27 -3.04 0.38 2.35
N GLY A 28 -2.42 1.42 2.90
CA GLY A 28 -2.99 2.21 3.99
C GLY A 28 -4.24 2.97 3.56
N LEU A 29 -4.16 3.73 2.46
CA LEU A 29 -5.26 4.57 2.00
C LEU A 29 -6.35 3.79 1.27
N ILE A 30 -5.98 2.93 0.31
CA ILE A 30 -6.96 2.22 -0.53
C ILE A 30 -7.34 0.89 0.11
N GLY A 31 -6.36 0.10 0.53
CA GLY A 31 -6.60 -1.23 1.12
C GLY A 31 -7.21 -1.17 2.53
N GLY A 32 -6.78 -0.25 3.37
CA GLY A 32 -7.26 -0.08 4.74
C GLY A 32 -8.46 0.84 4.81
N PHE A 33 -8.23 2.13 4.61
CA PHE A 33 -9.30 3.13 4.72
C PHE A 33 -10.37 2.97 3.64
N GLY A 34 -9.99 2.66 2.40
CA GLY A 34 -10.94 2.40 1.32
C GLY A 34 -11.89 1.25 1.66
N ASN A 35 -11.37 0.07 2.00
CA ASN A 35 -12.22 -1.08 2.34
C ASN A 35 -13.09 -0.87 3.60
N PHE A 36 -12.63 -0.08 4.57
CA PHE A 36 -13.40 0.20 5.78
C PHE A 36 -14.45 1.29 5.59
N PHE A 37 -14.08 2.44 5.04
CA PHE A 37 -14.98 3.60 4.97
C PHE A 37 -15.87 3.61 3.73
N PHE A 38 -15.44 3.05 2.60
CA PHE A 38 -16.23 3.08 1.36
C PHE A 38 -17.62 2.42 1.52
N PRO A 39 -17.75 1.22 2.11
CA PRO A 39 -19.07 0.61 2.33
C PRO A 39 -19.94 1.43 3.28
N ILE A 40 -19.35 1.99 4.34
CA ILE A 40 -20.04 2.81 5.34
C ILE A 40 -20.60 4.09 4.69
N LEU A 41 -19.80 4.77 3.87
CA LEU A 41 -20.20 6.03 3.23
C LEU A 41 -21.32 5.84 2.20
N ILE A 42 -21.40 4.67 1.56
CA ILE A 42 -22.43 4.34 0.57
C ILE A 42 -23.64 3.62 1.22
N ASN A 43 -23.59 3.37 2.54
CA ASN A 43 -24.58 2.56 3.27
C ASN A 43 -24.77 1.17 2.65
N CYS A 44 -23.67 0.55 2.22
CA CYS A 44 -23.66 -0.84 1.76
C CYS A 44 -23.17 -1.75 2.88
N ILE A 45 -23.77 -2.95 2.98
CA ILE A 45 -23.44 -3.94 4.01
C ILE A 45 -22.05 -4.56 3.77
N ASP A 46 -21.66 -4.75 2.51
CA ASP A 46 -20.37 -5.35 2.12
C ASP A 46 -19.98 -4.95 0.68
N LEU A 47 -18.76 -5.27 0.28
CA LEU A 47 -18.29 -5.11 -1.11
C LEU A 47 -18.95 -6.14 -2.06
N PHE A 48 -19.05 -5.81 -3.35
CA PHE A 48 -19.67 -6.67 -4.37
C PHE A 48 -19.03 -8.07 -4.48
N LEU A 49 -17.71 -8.17 -4.28
CA LEU A 49 -16.97 -9.44 -4.27
C LEU A 49 -16.15 -9.60 -2.97
N PRO A 50 -16.75 -10.08 -1.87
CA PRO A 50 -16.07 -10.16 -0.58
C PRO A 50 -14.83 -11.07 -0.58
N ARG A 51 -14.87 -12.16 -1.37
CA ARG A 51 -13.77 -13.14 -1.42
C ARG A 51 -12.55 -12.64 -2.19
N VAL A 52 -12.74 -11.84 -3.23
CA VAL A 52 -11.60 -11.26 -3.95
C VAL A 52 -10.95 -10.15 -3.12
N ASN A 53 -11.73 -9.43 -2.30
CA ASN A 53 -11.20 -8.48 -1.34
C ASN A 53 -10.26 -9.14 -0.32
N ASN A 54 -10.62 -10.33 0.18
CA ASN A 54 -9.76 -11.08 1.11
C ASN A 54 -8.44 -11.57 0.47
N ILE A 55 -8.41 -11.82 -0.84
CA ILE A 55 -7.17 -12.20 -1.56
C ILE A 55 -6.31 -10.96 -1.85
N SER A 56 -6.92 -9.77 -1.92
CA SER A 56 -6.23 -8.52 -2.22
C SER A 56 -5.50 -7.89 -1.04
N TYR A 57 -5.71 -8.40 0.18
CA TYR A 57 -5.05 -7.95 1.40
C TYR A 57 -3.68 -8.61 1.57
#